data_AF-A0A523W2B4-F1
#
_entry.id   AF-A0A523W2B4-F1
#
_cell.length_a   1.000
_cell.length_b   1.000
_cell.length_c   1.000
_cell.angle_alpha   90.00
_cell.angle_beta   90.00
_cell.angle_gamma   90.00
#
_symmetry.space_group_name_H-M   'P 1'
#
loop_
_entity.id
_entity.type
_entity.pdbx_description
1 polymer ?
#
loop_
_entity_poly.entity_id
_entity_poly.type
_entity_poly.pdbx_seq_one_letter_code
_entity_poly.pdbx_strand_id
1 'polypeptide(L)'
;MKLIINPSKLMEDKIREERLTERKVIRIPKDLRKALDIRLGGFLNMRATDDSIVSLSIEKAYEEDVEDNSSSAYVTNEIFELLTNSPSNVCEVKLVDNITLGCDPELILVDKKDAGIVTAGKYFKKWDAVGCDGLLLEFRPLPSTDENVVVSHIFNMLKQARQKINDPDIMITAVSSYKKITAGFHLHYGLPNELLGYKKIKIADQIVKILDYYIGVPSILPEGKDDNYRRTTPYLAYGKPGNYRLDNRTLEYRVPGAALMKHPVLTHGIISIGATVIEDVVSRIKHCTDNFTKLDYVSTDKDMLELYPDIPSAMTIFSIICSIDTSLAMTYYDNIRSGIEKMVGYKKRADSINEYFKYVESGIQCSPDMEVNWYKTDKQMGALI
;
A
#
# COMPACT_ATOMS: atom_id res chain seq x y z
N MET A 1 -15.79 -24.74 -13.51
CA MET A 1 -17.11 -25.00 -12.89
C MET A 1 -17.80 -23.66 -12.75
N LYS A 2 -19.10 -23.54 -13.06
CA LYS A 2 -19.84 -22.28 -12.90
C LYS A 2 -20.50 -22.28 -11.51
N LEU A 3 -20.40 -21.17 -10.79
CA LEU A 3 -21.13 -20.99 -9.53
C LEU A 3 -22.58 -20.60 -9.90
N ILE A 4 -23.54 -21.46 -9.58
CA ILE A 4 -24.96 -21.18 -9.71
C ILE A 4 -25.41 -20.49 -8.43
N ILE A 5 -26.18 -19.41 -8.54
CA ILE A 5 -26.69 -18.66 -7.40
C ILE A 5 -28.20 -18.79 -7.40
N ASN A 6 -28.77 -19.01 -6.23
CA ASN A 6 -30.20 -19.00 -5.98
C ASN A 6 -30.55 -18.07 -4.82
N PRO A 7 -31.76 -17.51 -4.79
CA PRO A 7 -32.26 -16.86 -3.60
C PRO A 7 -32.54 -17.88 -2.48
N SER A 8 -32.29 -17.52 -1.22
CA SER A 8 -32.64 -18.32 -0.04
C SER A 8 -33.78 -17.67 0.75
N LYS A 9 -34.88 -18.40 0.88
CA LYS A 9 -36.02 -17.99 1.72
C LYS A 9 -35.63 -17.89 3.19
N LEU A 10 -34.73 -18.76 3.66
CA LEU A 10 -34.24 -18.73 5.04
C LEU A 10 -33.43 -17.47 5.34
N MET A 11 -32.65 -16.99 4.38
CA MET A 11 -31.95 -15.71 4.51
C MET A 11 -32.93 -14.54 4.60
N GLU A 12 -34.01 -14.55 3.81
CA GLU A 12 -35.07 -13.53 3.87
C GLU A 12 -35.80 -13.51 5.22
N ASP A 13 -36.15 -14.69 5.73
CA ASP A 13 -36.84 -14.81 7.02
C ASP A 13 -35.93 -14.30 8.15
N LYS A 14 -34.62 -14.55 8.09
CA LYS A 14 -33.66 -14.01 9.09
C LYS A 14 -33.40 -12.52 8.99
N ILE A 15 -33.53 -11.90 7.81
CA ILE A 15 -33.49 -10.44 7.68
C ILE A 15 -34.66 -9.81 8.44
N ARG A 16 -35.83 -10.44 8.39
CA ARG A 16 -37.04 -9.98 9.10
C ARG A 16 -36.90 -10.10 10.61
N GLU A 17 -36.08 -11.04 11.09
CA GLU A 17 -35.67 -11.18 12.50
C GLU A 17 -34.52 -10.23 12.91
N GLU A 18 -34.40 -9.08 12.24
CA GLU A 18 -33.44 -7.99 12.51
C GLU A 18 -31.94 -8.30 12.25
N ARG A 19 -31.60 -9.39 11.55
CA ARG A 19 -30.21 -9.68 11.16
C ARG A 19 -29.86 -9.10 9.78
N LEU A 20 -29.56 -7.79 9.74
CA LEU A 20 -29.14 -7.08 8.53
C LEU A 20 -27.87 -7.65 7.85
N THR A 21 -27.13 -8.51 8.54
CA THR A 21 -25.88 -9.10 8.05
C THR A 21 -26.07 -10.09 6.89
N GLU A 22 -27.23 -10.74 6.76
CA GLU A 22 -27.48 -11.71 5.67
C GLU A 22 -27.43 -11.07 4.28
N ARG A 23 -27.64 -9.75 4.16
CA ARG A 23 -27.50 -9.00 2.90
C ARG A 23 -26.07 -8.94 2.37
N LYS A 24 -25.08 -9.31 3.18
CA LYS A 24 -23.66 -9.29 2.85
C LYS A 24 -23.05 -10.69 2.82
N VAL A 25 -23.88 -11.73 2.76
CA VAL A 25 -23.43 -13.12 2.87
C VAL A 25 -23.81 -13.88 1.61
N ILE A 26 -22.89 -14.74 1.16
CA ILE A 26 -23.18 -15.83 0.24
C ILE A 26 -22.96 -17.15 0.97
N ARG A 27 -23.99 -17.99 1.01
CA ARG A 27 -23.92 -19.27 1.71
C ARG A 27 -23.64 -20.39 0.72
N ILE A 28 -22.52 -21.09 0.90
CA ILE A 28 -22.03 -22.07 -0.08
C ILE A 28 -21.94 -23.46 0.55
N PRO A 29 -22.56 -24.50 -0.06
CA PRO A 29 -22.46 -25.89 0.39
C PRO A 29 -21.03 -26.38 0.51
N LYS A 30 -20.78 -27.31 1.43
CA LYS A 30 -19.42 -27.81 1.74
C LYS A 30 -18.72 -28.39 0.52
N ASP A 31 -19.42 -29.19 -0.28
CA ASP A 31 -18.81 -29.88 -1.42
C ASP A 31 -18.54 -28.92 -2.58
N LEU A 32 -19.43 -27.96 -2.81
CA LEU A 32 -19.22 -26.88 -3.78
C LEU A 32 -18.04 -25.99 -3.38
N ARG A 33 -17.90 -25.65 -2.08
CA ARG A 33 -16.73 -24.93 -1.56
C ARG A 33 -15.43 -25.69 -1.81
N LYS A 34 -15.41 -27.00 -1.52
CA LYS A 34 -14.23 -27.85 -1.80
C LYS A 34 -13.89 -27.89 -3.29
N ALA A 35 -14.90 -28.03 -4.15
CA ALA A 35 -14.72 -28.11 -5.59
C ALA A 35 -14.18 -26.81 -6.21
N LEU A 36 -14.51 -25.66 -5.61
CA LEU A 36 -14.07 -24.34 -6.05
C LEU A 36 -12.86 -23.79 -5.27
N ASP A 37 -12.31 -24.57 -4.32
CA ASP A 37 -11.27 -24.15 -3.37
C ASP A 37 -11.61 -22.85 -2.60
N ILE A 38 -12.87 -22.74 -2.15
CA ILE A 38 -13.39 -21.59 -1.43
C ILE A 38 -13.42 -21.86 0.08
N ARG A 39 -12.91 -20.92 0.88
CA ARG A 39 -12.84 -21.02 2.35
C ARG A 39 -13.97 -20.24 3.04
N LEU A 40 -14.46 -20.73 4.18
CA LEU A 40 -15.40 -19.98 5.03
C LEU A 40 -14.73 -18.75 5.62
N GLY A 41 -15.49 -17.67 5.80
CA GLY A 41 -15.00 -16.39 6.29
C GLY A 41 -14.21 -15.59 5.25
N GLY A 42 -13.99 -16.14 4.04
CA GLY A 42 -13.47 -15.38 2.90
C GLY A 42 -14.56 -14.56 2.21
N PHE A 43 -14.21 -13.89 1.12
CA PHE A 43 -15.14 -13.06 0.35
C PHE A 43 -15.25 -13.54 -1.09
N LEU A 44 -16.45 -13.41 -1.64
CA LEU A 44 -16.73 -13.55 -3.05
C LEU A 44 -17.21 -12.20 -3.60
N ASN A 45 -16.45 -11.64 -4.53
CA ASN A 45 -16.82 -10.40 -5.21
C ASN A 45 -17.55 -10.74 -6.52
N MET A 46 -18.75 -10.20 -6.67
CA MET A 46 -19.66 -10.54 -7.76
C MET A 46 -20.13 -9.27 -8.48
N ARG A 47 -20.29 -9.33 -9.81
CA ARG A 47 -20.78 -8.19 -10.59
C ARG A 47 -22.30 -8.19 -10.59
N ALA A 48 -22.87 -7.03 -10.26
CA ALA A 48 -24.29 -6.77 -10.36
C ALA A 48 -24.71 -6.40 -11.79
N THR A 49 -26.00 -6.21 -11.96
CA THR A 49 -26.67 -5.97 -13.24
C THR A 49 -26.53 -4.53 -13.73
N ASP A 50 -26.31 -3.62 -12.81
CA ASP A 50 -26.03 -2.21 -13.02
C ASP A 50 -24.51 -1.90 -13.09
N ASP A 51 -23.68 -2.93 -13.31
CA ASP A 51 -22.21 -2.86 -13.24
C ASP A 51 -21.65 -2.44 -11.88
N SER A 52 -22.46 -2.43 -10.82
CA SER A 52 -21.96 -2.35 -9.45
C SER A 52 -21.37 -3.69 -9.01
N ILE A 53 -20.76 -3.70 -7.83
CA ILE A 53 -20.11 -4.87 -7.25
C ILE A 53 -20.87 -5.25 -6.02
N VAL A 54 -20.92 -6.54 -5.73
CA VAL A 54 -21.44 -7.08 -4.49
C VAL A 54 -20.33 -7.94 -3.89
N SER A 55 -19.74 -7.47 -2.80
CA SER A 55 -18.82 -8.26 -1.99
C SER A 55 -19.59 -9.02 -0.92
N LEU A 56 -19.53 -10.35 -0.97
CA LEU A 56 -20.29 -11.24 -0.09
C LEU A 56 -19.35 -12.11 0.72
N SER A 57 -19.49 -12.08 2.05
CA SER A 57 -18.79 -12.98 2.97
C SER A 57 -19.29 -14.41 2.79
N ILE A 58 -18.38 -15.38 2.76
CA ILE A 58 -18.68 -16.77 2.48
C ILE A 58 -18.99 -17.52 3.78
N GLU A 59 -20.25 -17.96 3.89
CA GLU A 59 -20.75 -18.70 5.05
C GLU A 59 -21.22 -20.11 4.68
N LYS A 60 -21.52 -20.91 5.71
CA LYS A 60 -22.12 -22.23 5.51
C LYS A 60 -23.56 -22.08 4.98
N ALA A 61 -23.89 -22.83 3.93
CA ALA A 61 -25.28 -23.03 3.51
C ALA A 61 -26.12 -23.65 4.63
N TYR A 62 -27.38 -23.25 4.71
CA TYR A 62 -28.37 -23.89 5.57
C TYR A 62 -28.64 -25.31 5.06
N GLU A 63 -28.99 -26.21 5.97
CA GLU A 63 -29.18 -27.63 5.61
C GLU A 63 -30.33 -27.76 4.62
N GLU A 64 -31.41 -26.99 4.81
CA GLU A 64 -32.59 -26.97 3.97
C GLU A 64 -32.30 -26.41 2.57
N ASP A 65 -31.46 -25.37 2.45
CA ASP A 65 -31.00 -24.87 1.14
C ASP A 65 -30.12 -25.92 0.43
N VAL A 66 -29.29 -26.67 1.18
CA VAL A 66 -28.47 -27.75 0.62
C VAL A 66 -29.32 -28.93 0.14
N GLU A 67 -30.40 -29.25 0.86
CA GLU A 67 -31.36 -30.29 0.48
C GLU A 67 -32.10 -29.94 -0.82
N ASP A 68 -32.45 -28.66 -1.01
CA ASP A 68 -33.07 -28.19 -2.26
C ASP A 68 -32.08 -28.29 -3.43
N ASN A 69 -30.88 -27.73 -3.28
CA ASN A 69 -29.85 -27.82 -4.32
C ASN A 69 -28.42 -27.69 -3.76
N SER A 70 -27.76 -28.83 -3.54
CA SER A 70 -26.40 -28.90 -3.02
C SER A 70 -25.30 -28.35 -3.96
N SER A 71 -25.66 -28.05 -5.22
CA SER A 71 -24.74 -27.54 -6.24
C SER A 71 -24.82 -26.01 -6.45
N SER A 72 -25.67 -25.33 -5.69
CA SER A 72 -25.87 -23.88 -5.78
C SER A 72 -25.37 -23.15 -4.54
N ALA A 73 -25.00 -21.88 -4.72
CA ALA A 73 -24.78 -20.94 -3.63
C ALA A 73 -26.04 -20.09 -3.42
N TYR A 74 -26.18 -19.57 -2.21
CA TYR A 74 -27.41 -18.93 -1.76
C TYR A 74 -27.15 -17.51 -1.30
N VAL A 75 -28.00 -16.59 -1.73
CA VAL A 75 -27.99 -15.16 -1.36
C VAL A 75 -29.42 -14.71 -1.06
N THR A 76 -29.59 -13.48 -0.58
CA THR A 76 -30.92 -12.88 -0.41
C THR A 76 -31.56 -12.58 -1.78
N ASN A 77 -32.88 -12.44 -1.85
CA ASN A 77 -33.59 -12.03 -3.08
C ASN A 77 -33.04 -10.72 -3.63
N GLU A 78 -32.82 -9.73 -2.77
CA GLU A 78 -32.24 -8.43 -3.14
C GLU A 78 -30.91 -8.61 -3.88
N ILE A 79 -30.00 -9.44 -3.35
CA ILE A 79 -28.71 -9.71 -3.97
C ILE A 79 -28.87 -10.59 -5.22
N PHE A 80 -29.77 -11.56 -5.20
CA PHE A 80 -30.03 -12.41 -6.36
C PHE A 80 -30.50 -11.59 -7.58
N GLU A 81 -31.48 -10.71 -7.38
CA GLU A 81 -31.96 -9.77 -8.41
C GLU A 81 -30.85 -8.83 -8.87
N LEU A 82 -30.04 -8.35 -7.93
CA LEU A 82 -28.89 -7.51 -8.21
C LEU A 82 -27.84 -8.22 -9.07
N LEU A 83 -27.67 -9.55 -8.97
CA LEU A 83 -26.63 -10.33 -9.66
C LEU A 83 -27.06 -10.98 -10.98
N THR A 84 -28.34 -11.33 -11.17
CA THR A 84 -28.74 -12.29 -12.22
C THR A 84 -29.31 -11.70 -13.51
N ASN A 85 -29.55 -10.39 -13.60
CA ASN A 85 -29.98 -9.72 -14.85
C ASN A 85 -28.83 -9.38 -15.85
N SER A 86 -27.60 -9.96 -15.76
CA SER A 86 -26.50 -9.61 -16.68
C SER A 86 -25.60 -10.81 -17.07
N PRO A 87 -25.02 -10.85 -18.30
CA PRO A 87 -24.46 -12.08 -18.90
C PRO A 87 -22.99 -12.38 -18.53
N SER A 88 -22.29 -11.56 -17.75
CA SER A 88 -20.85 -11.71 -17.50
C SER A 88 -20.51 -11.76 -16.00
N ASN A 89 -20.29 -12.98 -15.50
CA ASN A 89 -19.94 -13.31 -14.10
C ASN A 89 -18.50 -12.94 -13.70
N VAL A 90 -17.97 -11.77 -14.09
CA VAL A 90 -16.62 -11.32 -13.71
C VAL A 90 -16.68 -9.89 -13.18
N CYS A 91 -16.30 -9.73 -11.92
CA CYS A 91 -16.35 -8.48 -11.16
C CYS A 91 -15.03 -7.70 -11.23
N GLU A 92 -15.10 -6.39 -11.50
CA GLU A 92 -13.94 -5.49 -11.53
C GLU A 92 -14.20 -4.30 -10.61
N VAL A 93 -13.41 -4.17 -9.54
CA VAL A 93 -13.46 -3.02 -8.61
C VAL A 93 -13.12 -1.74 -9.37
N LYS A 94 -14.06 -0.79 -9.37
CA LYS A 94 -13.84 0.54 -9.93
C LYS A 94 -12.94 1.32 -8.98
N LEU A 95 -11.83 1.82 -9.53
CA LEU A 95 -10.86 2.62 -8.80
C LEU A 95 -11.52 3.89 -8.24
N VAL A 96 -11.12 4.28 -7.03
CA VAL A 96 -11.37 5.62 -6.54
C VAL A 96 -10.44 6.58 -7.28
N ASP A 97 -11.04 7.43 -8.09
CA ASP A 97 -10.30 8.48 -8.80
C ASP A 97 -9.76 9.53 -7.83
N ASN A 98 -8.73 10.25 -8.29
CA ASN A 98 -8.17 11.44 -7.65
C ASN A 98 -7.44 11.21 -6.31
N ILE A 99 -6.94 10.01 -6.04
CA ILE A 99 -5.94 9.83 -4.99
C ILE A 99 -4.64 10.48 -5.45
N THR A 100 -4.21 11.53 -4.75
CA THR A 100 -2.93 12.20 -5.05
C THR A 100 -1.80 11.56 -4.26
N LEU A 101 -0.69 11.33 -4.95
CA LEU A 101 0.56 10.81 -4.40
C LEU A 101 1.50 11.99 -4.13
N GLY A 102 2.15 11.96 -2.97
CA GLY A 102 3.25 12.85 -2.61
C GLY A 102 4.27 12.11 -1.78
N CYS A 103 5.38 12.77 -1.48
CA CYS A 103 6.38 12.27 -0.55
C CYS A 103 7.28 13.41 -0.08
N ASP A 104 8.01 13.20 1.00
CA ASP A 104 9.03 14.11 1.52
C ASP A 104 10.33 13.37 1.89
N PRO A 105 11.03 12.76 0.91
CA PRO A 105 12.25 12.02 1.21
C PRO A 105 13.34 12.92 1.77
N GLU A 106 13.97 12.43 2.84
CA GLU A 106 15.08 13.06 3.54
C GLU A 106 16.40 12.42 3.08
N LEU A 107 17.48 13.19 3.08
CA LEU A 107 18.79 12.80 2.60
C LEU A 107 19.88 13.40 3.50
N ILE A 108 21.04 12.74 3.55
CA ILE A 108 22.18 13.20 4.36
C ILE A 108 23.24 13.78 3.43
N LEU A 109 23.74 14.97 3.73
CA LEU A 109 24.90 15.51 3.02
C LEU A 109 26.17 15.05 3.73
N VAL A 110 27.11 14.48 2.97
CA VAL A 110 28.37 13.95 3.49
C VAL A 110 29.54 14.59 2.77
N ASP A 111 30.52 15.10 3.51
CA ASP A 111 31.79 15.54 2.95
C ASP A 111 32.64 14.32 2.58
N LYS A 112 33.04 14.21 1.32
CA LYS A 112 33.82 13.08 0.79
C LYS A 112 35.24 13.03 1.37
N LYS A 113 35.78 14.12 1.93
CA LYS A 113 37.15 14.19 2.44
C LYS A 113 37.31 13.51 3.79
N ASP A 114 36.38 13.73 4.72
CA ASP A 114 36.45 13.24 6.10
C ASP A 114 35.22 12.40 6.51
N ALA A 115 34.30 12.16 5.58
CA ALA A 115 33.03 11.49 5.80
C ALA A 115 32.15 12.19 6.87
N GLY A 116 32.38 13.49 7.12
CA GLY A 116 31.62 14.32 8.04
C GLY A 116 30.20 14.59 7.54
N ILE A 117 29.26 14.76 8.47
CA ILE A 117 27.89 15.19 8.14
C ILE A 117 27.91 16.70 7.90
N VAL A 118 27.33 17.14 6.79
CA VAL A 118 27.14 18.54 6.47
C VAL A 118 25.68 18.91 6.66
N THR A 119 25.42 19.97 7.42
CA THR A 119 24.06 20.46 7.65
C THR A 119 23.45 21.03 6.37
N ALA A 120 22.32 20.48 5.93
CA ALA A 120 21.61 20.96 4.74
C ALA A 120 21.17 22.43 4.85
N GLY A 121 20.88 22.92 6.06
CA GLY A 121 20.56 24.33 6.34
C GLY A 121 21.65 25.33 5.92
N LYS A 122 22.87 24.89 5.63
CA LYS A 122 23.93 25.73 5.01
C LYS A 122 23.55 26.18 3.59
N TYR A 123 22.79 25.36 2.86
CA TYR A 123 22.45 25.57 1.46
C TYR A 123 20.95 25.82 1.25
N PHE A 124 20.09 25.23 2.09
CA PHE A 124 18.65 25.19 1.87
C PHE A 124 17.87 25.90 2.98
N LYS A 125 16.75 26.55 2.63
CA LYS A 125 15.82 27.09 3.61
C LYS A 125 14.81 26.00 3.99
N LYS A 126 14.30 26.06 5.22
CA LYS A 126 13.41 25.03 5.75
C LYS A 126 12.25 24.68 4.82
N TRP A 127 11.52 25.67 4.31
CA TRP A 127 10.23 25.49 3.62
C TRP A 127 10.29 25.55 2.08
N ASP A 128 11.49 25.57 1.50
CA ASP A 128 11.65 25.52 0.04
C ASP A 128 11.30 24.11 -0.48
N ALA A 129 11.01 23.98 -1.78
CA ALA A 129 10.80 22.66 -2.40
C ALA A 129 12.00 21.74 -2.16
N VAL A 130 13.21 22.23 -2.45
CA VAL A 130 14.47 21.63 -1.98
C VAL A 130 14.87 22.35 -0.69
N GLY A 131 14.49 21.73 0.44
CA GLY A 131 14.58 22.34 1.76
C GLY A 131 15.50 21.60 2.71
N CYS A 132 15.29 21.83 4.00
CA CYS A 132 15.95 21.07 5.05
C CYS A 132 15.00 20.80 6.23
N ASP A 133 15.18 19.64 6.88
CA ASP A 133 14.64 19.37 8.22
C ASP A 133 15.79 19.11 9.20
N GLY A 134 16.06 20.09 10.06
CA GLY A 134 17.22 20.09 10.94
C GLY A 134 18.53 19.96 10.15
N LEU A 135 19.17 18.80 10.26
CA LEU A 135 20.43 18.48 9.58
C LEU A 135 20.24 17.95 8.15
N LEU A 136 19.04 17.46 7.83
CA LEU A 136 18.73 16.68 6.63
C LEU A 136 18.35 17.59 5.47
N LEU A 137 18.75 17.18 4.27
CA LEU A 137 18.18 17.69 3.02
C LEU A 137 16.81 17.04 2.84
N GLU A 138 15.78 17.80 2.47
CA GLU A 138 14.44 17.26 2.26
C GLU A 138 13.92 17.70 0.90
N PHE A 139 13.41 16.76 0.11
CA PHE A 139 12.73 17.06 -1.14
C PHE A 139 11.22 17.03 -0.92
N ARG A 140 10.51 18.04 -1.39
CA ARG A 140 9.04 18.13 -1.36
C ARG A 140 8.47 18.25 -2.78
N PRO A 141 8.50 17.18 -3.59
CA PRO A 141 7.93 17.18 -4.93
C PRO A 141 6.45 17.58 -4.90
N LEU A 142 6.00 18.29 -5.94
CA LEU A 142 4.58 18.57 -6.11
C LEU A 142 3.80 17.26 -6.24
N PRO A 143 2.64 17.13 -5.57
CA PRO A 143 1.85 15.92 -5.62
C PRO A 143 1.23 15.71 -7.00
N SER A 144 0.94 14.46 -7.34
CA SER A 144 0.33 14.07 -8.62
C SER A 144 -0.46 12.76 -8.46
N THR A 145 -1.44 12.52 -9.32
CA THR A 145 -2.11 11.20 -9.43
C THR A 145 -1.31 10.21 -10.29
N ASP A 146 -0.23 10.68 -10.89
CA ASP A 146 0.73 9.91 -11.70
C ASP A 146 2.08 9.86 -10.99
N GLU A 147 2.48 8.65 -10.61
CA GLU A 147 3.76 8.32 -9.98
C GLU A 147 4.97 8.76 -10.82
N ASN A 148 4.89 8.71 -12.15
CA ASN A 148 5.98 9.12 -13.04
C ASN A 148 6.26 10.62 -12.89
N VAL A 149 5.19 11.42 -12.74
CA VAL A 149 5.30 12.86 -12.51
C VAL A 149 5.98 13.13 -11.17
N VAL A 150 5.61 12.41 -10.10
CA VAL A 150 6.28 12.55 -8.79
C VAL A 150 7.77 12.21 -8.88
N VAL A 151 8.12 11.10 -9.51
CA VAL A 151 9.53 10.68 -9.71
C VAL A 151 10.30 11.71 -10.54
N SER A 152 9.69 12.26 -11.58
CA SER A 152 10.29 13.32 -12.39
C SER A 152 10.56 14.60 -11.59
N HIS A 153 9.64 14.98 -10.69
CA HIS A 153 9.84 16.10 -9.79
C HIS A 153 11.02 15.85 -8.85
N ILE A 154 11.12 14.65 -8.26
CA ILE A 154 12.26 14.25 -7.43
C ILE A 154 13.59 14.41 -8.19
N PHE A 155 13.66 13.93 -9.44
CA PHE A 155 14.89 14.06 -10.24
C PHE A 155 15.25 15.52 -10.55
N ASN A 156 14.24 16.35 -10.86
CA ASN A 156 14.46 17.78 -11.05
C ASN A 156 14.95 18.48 -9.79
N MET A 157 14.49 18.03 -8.62
CA MET A 157 14.92 18.53 -7.33
C MET A 157 16.34 18.11 -6.98
N LEU A 158 16.77 16.89 -7.36
CA LEU A 158 18.17 16.47 -7.25
C LEU A 158 19.10 17.40 -8.05
N LYS A 159 18.72 17.73 -9.29
CA LYS A 159 19.49 18.69 -10.13
C LYS A 159 19.58 20.07 -9.48
N GLN A 160 18.48 20.59 -8.94
CA GLN A 160 18.46 21.86 -8.22
C GLN A 160 19.31 21.82 -6.95
N ALA A 161 19.25 20.73 -6.18
CA ALA A 161 20.05 20.53 -4.98
C ALA A 161 21.55 20.60 -5.31
N ARG A 162 21.99 19.88 -6.36
CA ARG A 162 23.38 19.91 -6.81
C ARG A 162 23.84 21.30 -7.23
N GLN A 163 23.03 22.01 -8.01
CA GLN A 163 23.33 23.39 -8.41
C GLN A 163 23.49 24.33 -7.22
N LYS A 164 22.66 24.17 -6.17
CA LYS A 164 22.70 25.03 -4.99
C LYS A 164 23.86 24.69 -4.04
N ILE A 165 24.22 23.42 -3.92
CA ILE A 165 25.39 22.97 -3.14
C ILE A 165 26.68 23.48 -3.80
N ASN A 166 26.78 23.38 -5.13
CA ASN A 166 27.92 23.86 -5.93
C ASN A 166 29.30 23.47 -5.37
N ASP A 167 29.39 22.29 -4.76
CA ASP A 167 30.60 21.74 -4.17
C ASP A 167 30.66 20.24 -4.52
N PRO A 168 31.61 19.79 -5.36
CA PRO A 168 31.70 18.40 -5.79
C PRO A 168 32.14 17.44 -4.66
N ASP A 169 32.73 17.98 -3.59
CA ASP A 169 33.15 17.20 -2.42
C ASP A 169 31.98 16.87 -1.49
N ILE A 170 30.83 17.52 -1.65
CA ILE A 170 29.62 17.21 -0.88
C ILE A 170 28.76 16.19 -1.63
N MET A 171 28.61 15.00 -1.06
CA MET A 171 27.77 13.91 -1.56
C MET A 171 26.33 14.03 -1.05
N ILE A 172 25.34 13.86 -1.94
CA ILE A 172 23.94 13.67 -1.55
C ILE A 172 23.72 12.18 -1.30
N THR A 173 23.58 11.82 -0.03
CA THR A 173 23.64 10.44 0.43
C THR A 173 22.25 9.90 0.75
N ALA A 174 21.82 8.90 -0.01
CA ALA A 174 20.56 8.19 0.15
C ALA A 174 20.74 6.96 1.06
N VAL A 175 20.74 7.20 2.36
CA VAL A 175 20.81 6.15 3.39
C VAL A 175 19.83 6.46 4.49
N SER A 176 19.15 5.44 4.99
CA SER A 176 18.13 5.58 6.02
C SER A 176 18.73 5.83 7.43
N SER A 177 20.00 5.47 7.64
CA SER A 177 20.77 5.76 8.85
C SER A 177 22.25 5.97 8.53
N TYR A 178 22.86 7.00 9.12
CA TYR A 178 24.30 7.28 9.04
C TYR A 178 24.79 7.97 10.30
N LYS A 179 25.79 7.40 10.98
CA LYS A 179 26.35 7.95 12.24
C LYS A 179 25.26 8.36 13.27
N LYS A 180 24.22 7.51 13.40
CA LYS A 180 23.03 7.70 14.28
C LYS A 180 22.08 8.84 13.88
N ILE A 181 22.31 9.51 12.75
CA ILE A 181 21.31 10.34 12.09
C ILE A 181 20.48 9.45 11.19
N THR A 182 19.16 9.61 11.24
CA THR A 182 18.23 8.82 10.42
C THR A 182 17.54 9.72 9.39
N ALA A 183 17.14 9.13 8.27
CA ALA A 183 16.44 9.82 7.19
C ALA A 183 15.27 8.96 6.67
N GLY A 184 14.10 9.56 6.57
CA GLY A 184 12.87 8.93 6.12
C GLY A 184 12.60 9.07 4.63
N PHE A 185 11.71 8.22 4.13
CA PHE A 185 11.00 8.43 2.87
C PHE A 185 9.51 8.36 3.20
N HIS A 186 8.93 9.45 3.70
CA HIS A 186 7.51 9.41 4.03
C HIS A 186 6.67 9.55 2.75
N LEU A 187 5.67 8.68 2.63
CA LEU A 187 4.74 8.64 1.51
C LEU A 187 3.46 9.36 1.93
N HIS A 188 2.97 10.26 1.09
CA HIS A 188 1.80 11.08 1.36
C HIS A 188 0.69 10.68 0.41
N TYR A 189 -0.49 10.42 0.96
CA TYR A 189 -1.68 10.08 0.20
C TYR A 189 -2.77 11.11 0.46
N GLY A 190 -3.20 11.81 -0.59
CA GLY A 190 -4.42 12.61 -0.57
C GLY A 190 -5.61 11.68 -0.75
N LEU A 191 -6.37 11.50 0.32
CA LEU A 191 -7.51 10.58 0.39
C LEU A 191 -8.84 11.33 0.36
N PRO A 192 -9.97 10.65 0.08
CA PRO A 192 -11.30 11.21 0.31
C PRO A 192 -11.43 11.77 1.74
N ASN A 193 -12.08 12.93 1.87
CA ASN A 193 -12.22 13.64 3.15
C ASN A 193 -12.91 12.80 4.23
N GLU A 194 -13.74 11.84 3.84
CA GLU A 194 -14.44 10.90 4.71
C GLU A 194 -13.48 10.01 5.50
N LEU A 195 -12.25 9.82 4.97
CA LEU A 195 -11.17 9.01 5.54
C LEU A 195 -10.11 9.84 6.27
N LEU A 196 -10.17 11.18 6.19
CA LEU A 196 -9.17 12.09 6.74
C LEU A 196 -9.60 12.79 8.04
N GLY A 197 -8.61 13.33 8.76
CA GLY A 197 -8.80 14.06 10.02
C GLY A 197 -8.84 13.17 11.28
N TYR A 198 -8.58 13.79 12.43
CA TYR A 198 -8.36 13.09 13.71
C TYR A 198 -9.50 12.19 14.20
N LYS A 199 -10.74 12.39 13.71
CA LYS A 199 -11.87 11.50 14.04
C LYS A 199 -11.83 10.17 13.28
N LYS A 200 -10.91 10.01 12.33
CA LYS A 200 -10.79 8.84 11.44
C LYS A 200 -9.59 7.96 11.77
N ILE A 201 -8.95 8.17 12.92
CA ILE A 201 -7.79 7.40 13.39
C ILE A 201 -8.00 5.89 13.25
N LYS A 202 -9.16 5.35 13.65
CA LYS A 202 -9.41 3.90 13.54
C LYS A 202 -9.31 3.38 12.11
N ILE A 203 -9.81 4.12 11.13
CA ILE A 203 -9.73 3.73 9.71
C ILE A 203 -8.32 3.91 9.19
N ALA A 204 -7.65 5.00 9.57
CA ALA A 204 -6.25 5.21 9.23
C ALA A 204 -5.36 4.08 9.79
N ASP A 205 -5.59 3.63 11.03
CA ASP A 205 -4.88 2.50 11.63
C ASP A 205 -5.05 1.22 10.79
N GLN A 206 -6.27 0.97 10.30
CA GLN A 206 -6.54 -0.18 9.44
C GLN A 206 -5.87 -0.08 8.07
N ILE A 207 -5.90 1.10 7.44
CA ILE A 207 -5.18 1.36 6.19
C ILE A 207 -3.68 1.14 6.42
N VAL A 208 -3.12 1.71 7.49
CA VAL A 208 -1.69 1.66 7.79
C VAL A 208 -1.20 0.23 8.05
N LYS A 209 -2.00 -0.65 8.65
CA LYS A 209 -1.64 -2.08 8.77
C LYS A 209 -1.44 -2.76 7.41
N ILE A 210 -2.25 -2.39 6.42
CA ILE A 210 -2.11 -2.91 5.05
C ILE A 210 -0.86 -2.31 4.39
N LEU A 211 -0.64 -1.01 4.57
CA LEU A 211 0.58 -0.34 4.10
C LEU A 211 1.82 -0.98 4.75
N ASP A 212 1.79 -1.34 6.03
CA ASP A 212 2.91 -2.00 6.71
C ASP A 212 3.28 -3.32 6.06
N TYR A 213 2.31 -4.14 5.68
CA TYR A 213 2.59 -5.41 5.03
C TYR A 213 3.03 -5.24 3.57
N TYR A 214 2.28 -4.48 2.77
CA TYR A 214 2.52 -4.40 1.32
C TYR A 214 3.52 -3.33 0.89
N ILE A 215 3.86 -2.37 1.77
CA ILE A 215 4.84 -1.30 1.50
C ILE A 215 5.97 -1.36 2.53
N GLY A 216 5.64 -1.41 3.82
CA GLY A 216 6.61 -1.43 4.91
C GLY A 216 7.60 -2.59 4.77
N VAL A 217 7.11 -3.81 4.61
CA VAL A 217 7.98 -4.99 4.44
C VAL A 217 8.84 -4.90 3.16
N PRO A 218 8.30 -4.62 1.95
CA PRO A 218 9.15 -4.42 0.78
C PRO A 218 10.15 -3.28 0.91
N SER A 219 9.78 -2.18 1.59
CA SER A 219 10.62 -0.98 1.70
C SER A 219 11.93 -1.21 2.43
N ILE A 220 12.00 -2.21 3.32
CA ILE A 220 13.20 -2.48 4.11
C ILE A 220 14.19 -3.41 3.38
N LEU A 221 13.76 -4.09 2.31
CA LEU A 221 14.59 -5.05 1.58
C LEU A 221 15.84 -4.40 0.94
N PRO A 222 15.73 -3.22 0.28
CA PRO A 222 16.90 -2.52 -0.28
C PRO A 222 17.80 -1.87 0.77
N GLU A 223 17.34 -1.74 2.03
CA GLU A 223 18.12 -1.13 3.11
C GLU A 223 19.19 -2.08 3.65
N GLY A 224 18.90 -3.39 3.63
CA GLY A 224 19.79 -4.42 4.16
C GLY A 224 20.02 -4.28 5.67
N LYS A 225 21.25 -4.58 6.10
CA LYS A 225 21.64 -4.54 7.53
C LYS A 225 21.95 -3.12 8.03
N ASP A 226 22.11 -2.17 7.12
CA ASP A 226 22.65 -0.84 7.44
C ASP A 226 21.62 0.10 8.10
N ASP A 227 20.34 -0.28 8.11
CA ASP A 227 19.25 0.54 8.67
C ASP A 227 18.46 -0.11 9.83
N ASN A 228 19.05 -1.09 10.52
CA ASN A 228 18.39 -1.63 11.70
C ASN A 228 18.13 -0.53 12.76
N TYR A 229 18.98 0.50 12.84
CA TYR A 229 18.91 1.55 13.85
C TYR A 229 17.60 2.34 13.78
N ARG A 230 17.17 2.80 12.58
CA ARG A 230 15.94 3.57 12.41
C ARG A 230 14.69 2.77 12.82
N ARG A 231 14.66 1.49 12.42
CA ARG A 231 13.53 0.58 12.64
C ARG A 231 13.44 0.05 14.07
N THR A 232 14.57 -0.15 14.75
CA THR A 232 14.61 -0.78 16.08
C THR A 232 14.72 0.19 17.26
N THR A 233 15.16 1.43 17.02
CA THR A 233 15.42 2.37 18.12
C THR A 233 14.11 2.91 18.72
N PRO A 234 13.85 2.71 20.03
CA PRO A 234 12.53 2.98 20.62
C PRO A 234 12.14 4.47 20.67
N TYR A 235 13.11 5.39 20.70
CA TYR A 235 12.87 6.83 20.78
C TYR A 235 12.71 7.52 19.43
N LEU A 236 12.90 6.82 18.31
CA LEU A 236 12.64 7.38 16.98
C LEU A 236 11.15 7.29 16.65
N ALA A 237 10.55 8.41 16.25
CA ALA A 237 9.11 8.55 16.01
C ALA A 237 8.64 8.08 14.61
N TYR A 238 9.49 7.35 13.88
CA TYR A 238 9.22 6.85 12.54
C TYR A 238 10.04 5.58 12.26
N GLY A 239 9.80 4.97 11.09
CA GLY A 239 10.48 3.74 10.65
C GLY A 239 9.94 2.45 11.26
N LYS A 240 8.82 2.52 11.99
CA LYS A 240 8.19 1.36 12.65
C LYS A 240 6.77 1.15 12.14
N PRO A 241 6.29 -0.09 12.06
CA PRO A 241 4.91 -0.34 11.69
C PRO A 241 3.94 0.45 12.57
N GLY A 242 2.84 0.90 11.97
CA GLY A 242 1.84 1.76 12.60
C GLY A 242 2.26 3.24 12.70
N ASN A 243 3.44 3.64 12.22
CA ASN A 243 3.84 5.05 12.26
C ASN A 243 3.29 5.81 11.06
N TYR A 244 2.39 6.75 11.35
CA TYR A 244 1.84 7.68 10.37
C TYR A 244 1.55 9.04 11.03
N ARG A 245 1.27 10.05 10.20
CA ARG A 245 0.54 11.25 10.62
C ARG A 245 -0.70 11.38 9.77
N LEU A 246 -1.75 11.90 10.37
CA LEU A 246 -3.02 12.13 9.72
C LEU A 246 -3.44 13.57 9.96
N ASP A 247 -3.62 14.32 8.89
CA ASP A 247 -4.23 15.64 8.91
C ASP A 247 -5.51 15.64 8.06
N ASN A 248 -6.05 16.83 7.77
CA ASN A 248 -7.28 16.97 6.98
C ASN A 248 -7.04 16.92 5.46
N ARG A 249 -5.79 16.74 5.00
CA ARG A 249 -5.37 16.78 3.61
C ARG A 249 -4.68 15.49 3.18
N THR A 250 -3.85 14.92 4.04
CA THR A 250 -3.05 13.74 3.71
C THR A 250 -2.94 12.73 4.86
N LEU A 251 -2.78 11.47 4.46
CA LEU A 251 -2.18 10.43 5.29
C LEU A 251 -0.69 10.37 4.95
N GLU A 252 0.17 10.71 5.91
CA GLU A 252 1.63 10.60 5.82
C GLU A 252 2.06 9.25 6.43
N TYR A 253 2.46 8.31 5.59
CA TYR A 253 2.96 6.99 5.99
C TYR A 253 4.48 7.01 6.18
N ARG A 254 4.98 6.59 7.35
CA ARG A 254 6.32 6.96 7.84
C ARG A 254 7.26 5.77 8.10
N VAL A 255 6.99 4.62 7.50
CA VAL A 255 7.85 3.42 7.60
C VAL A 255 9.01 3.42 6.62
N PRO A 256 8.85 3.78 5.33
CA PRO A 256 9.94 3.68 4.37
C PRO A 256 11.11 4.62 4.72
N GLY A 257 12.33 4.19 4.42
CA GLY A 257 13.56 4.95 4.68
C GLY A 257 14.20 5.51 3.42
N ALA A 258 15.11 6.47 3.62
CA ALA A 258 15.79 7.18 2.54
C ALA A 258 16.64 6.30 1.61
N ALA A 259 16.99 5.07 1.98
CA ALA A 259 17.73 4.16 1.09
C ALA A 259 16.95 3.84 -0.21
N LEU A 260 15.62 4.01 -0.23
CA LEU A 260 14.82 3.91 -1.46
C LEU A 260 15.18 5.00 -2.49
N MET A 261 15.80 6.11 -2.05
CA MET A 261 16.31 7.15 -2.93
C MET A 261 17.63 6.78 -3.60
N LYS A 262 18.26 5.65 -3.26
CA LYS A 262 19.53 5.24 -3.88
C LYS A 262 19.40 5.11 -5.39
N HIS A 263 18.29 4.58 -5.90
CA HIS A 263 18.12 4.29 -7.32
C HIS A 263 16.70 4.67 -7.78
N PRO A 264 16.51 5.21 -9.00
CA PRO A 264 15.19 5.58 -9.51
C PRO A 264 14.22 4.40 -9.58
N VAL A 265 14.67 3.18 -9.91
CA VAL A 265 13.84 1.97 -9.86
C VAL A 265 13.27 1.71 -8.46
N LEU A 266 14.06 1.92 -7.40
CA LEU A 266 13.58 1.74 -6.02
C LEU A 266 12.53 2.80 -5.64
N THR A 267 12.82 4.06 -5.98
CA THR A 267 11.91 5.19 -5.73
C THR A 267 10.61 5.08 -6.52
N HIS A 268 10.70 4.81 -7.81
CA HIS A 268 9.53 4.65 -8.67
C HIS A 268 8.71 3.43 -8.26
N GLY A 269 9.39 2.32 -8.00
CA GLY A 269 8.79 1.08 -7.54
C GLY A 269 7.99 1.24 -6.26
N ILE A 270 8.57 1.81 -5.21
CA ILE A 270 7.87 1.94 -3.93
C ILE A 270 6.70 2.93 -3.98
N ILE A 271 6.82 4.02 -4.76
CA ILE A 271 5.70 4.94 -5.00
C ILE A 271 4.59 4.21 -5.78
N SER A 272 4.95 3.39 -6.77
CA SER A 272 4.00 2.61 -7.58
C SER A 272 3.27 1.54 -6.77
N ILE A 273 3.99 0.83 -5.90
CA ILE A 273 3.42 -0.11 -4.94
C ILE A 273 2.47 0.67 -4.01
N GLY A 274 2.91 1.79 -3.45
CA GLY A 274 2.09 2.62 -2.57
C GLY A 274 0.79 3.10 -3.21
N ALA A 275 0.88 3.59 -4.46
CA ALA A 275 -0.28 4.00 -5.24
C ALA A 275 -1.26 2.84 -5.50
N THR A 276 -0.75 1.67 -5.86
CA THR A 276 -1.58 0.48 -6.12
C THR A 276 -2.28 0.01 -4.85
N VAL A 277 -1.54 -0.09 -3.74
CA VAL A 277 -2.09 -0.52 -2.45
C VAL A 277 -3.14 0.47 -1.97
N ILE A 278 -2.85 1.77 -1.97
CA ILE A 278 -3.81 2.75 -1.44
C ILE A 278 -5.08 2.83 -2.29
N GLU A 279 -4.95 2.77 -3.62
CA GLU A 279 -6.10 2.75 -4.53
C GLU A 279 -6.99 1.54 -4.28
N ASP A 280 -6.41 0.33 -4.15
CA ASP A 280 -7.14 -0.90 -3.87
C ASP A 280 -7.84 -0.83 -2.51
N VAL A 281 -7.13 -0.44 -1.44
CA VAL A 281 -7.67 -0.33 -0.09
C VAL A 281 -8.84 0.65 -0.02
N VAL A 282 -8.65 1.86 -0.55
CA VAL A 282 -9.68 2.90 -0.52
C VAL A 282 -10.89 2.50 -1.36
N SER A 283 -10.68 1.81 -2.49
CA SER A 283 -11.78 1.30 -3.32
C SER A 283 -12.59 0.23 -2.61
N ARG A 284 -11.93 -0.71 -1.90
CA ARG A 284 -12.61 -1.72 -1.09
C ARG A 284 -13.36 -1.10 0.08
N ILE A 285 -12.75 -0.16 0.80
CA ILE A 285 -13.41 0.57 1.89
C ILE A 285 -14.64 1.30 1.36
N LYS A 286 -14.50 2.09 0.28
CA LYS A 286 -15.61 2.81 -0.35
C LYS A 286 -16.77 1.86 -0.65
N HIS A 287 -16.44 0.70 -1.22
CA HIS A 287 -17.42 -0.30 -1.60
C HIS A 287 -18.11 -0.92 -0.37
N CYS A 288 -17.37 -1.47 0.59
CA CYS A 288 -17.91 -2.20 1.75
C CYS A 288 -18.70 -1.30 2.73
N THR A 289 -18.43 0.00 2.69
CA THR A 289 -19.00 1.01 3.59
C THR A 289 -20.07 1.87 2.91
N ASP A 290 -20.55 1.47 1.73
CA ASP A 290 -21.58 2.20 0.96
C ASP A 290 -21.18 3.68 0.76
N ASN A 291 -20.12 3.88 -0.02
CA ASN A 291 -19.52 5.19 -0.29
C ASN A 291 -19.11 5.95 0.98
N PHE A 292 -18.43 5.26 1.90
CA PHE A 292 -17.93 5.82 3.17
C PHE A 292 -19.01 6.25 4.18
N THR A 293 -20.28 5.87 3.97
CA THR A 293 -21.37 6.21 4.88
C THR A 293 -21.39 5.34 6.15
N LYS A 294 -20.84 4.11 6.07
CA LYS A 294 -20.84 3.10 7.15
C LYS A 294 -19.43 2.61 7.48
N LEU A 295 -18.53 3.55 7.80
CA LEU A 295 -17.11 3.26 8.06
C LEU A 295 -16.88 2.33 9.26
N ASP A 296 -17.82 2.23 10.18
CA ASP A 296 -17.78 1.30 11.30
C ASP A 296 -17.66 -0.17 10.86
N TYR A 297 -18.09 -0.50 9.63
CA TYR A 297 -18.00 -1.85 9.05
C TYR A 297 -16.59 -2.30 8.68
N VAL A 298 -15.60 -1.40 8.67
CA VAL A 298 -14.20 -1.71 8.36
C VAL A 298 -13.27 -1.10 9.41
N SER A 299 -13.74 -1.05 10.65
CA SER A 299 -13.05 -0.33 11.74
C SER A 299 -12.27 -1.26 12.68
N THR A 300 -12.44 -2.57 12.54
CA THR A 300 -11.78 -3.58 13.37
C THR A 300 -10.80 -4.44 12.58
N ASP A 301 -9.87 -5.09 13.29
CA ASP A 301 -8.88 -5.99 12.69
C ASP A 301 -9.53 -7.19 12.01
N LYS A 302 -10.68 -7.64 12.54
CA LYS A 302 -11.46 -8.70 11.92
C LYS A 302 -11.97 -8.28 10.54
N ASP A 303 -12.57 -7.09 10.46
CA ASP A 303 -13.11 -6.56 9.19
C ASP A 303 -12.00 -6.36 8.14
N MET A 304 -10.78 -6.06 8.59
CA MET A 304 -9.64 -5.90 7.69
C MET A 304 -9.06 -7.23 7.22
N LEU A 305 -8.98 -8.23 8.10
CA LEU A 305 -8.60 -9.59 7.70
C LEU A 305 -9.61 -10.20 6.74
N GLU A 306 -10.87 -9.79 6.85
CA GLU A 306 -11.91 -10.10 5.89
C GLU A 306 -11.55 -9.55 4.49
N LEU A 307 -11.09 -8.30 4.38
CA LEU A 307 -10.66 -7.71 3.10
C LEU A 307 -9.30 -8.24 2.58
N TYR A 308 -8.39 -8.58 3.49
CA TYR A 308 -7.02 -9.01 3.20
C TYR A 308 -6.61 -10.21 4.09
N PRO A 309 -7.07 -11.42 3.75
CA PRO A 309 -6.93 -12.60 4.62
C PRO A 309 -5.50 -13.11 4.76
N ASP A 310 -4.62 -12.71 3.84
CA ASP A 310 -3.22 -13.14 3.83
C ASP A 310 -2.28 -12.21 4.62
N ILE A 311 -2.81 -11.13 5.22
CA ILE A 311 -2.01 -10.22 6.04
C ILE A 311 -1.69 -10.87 7.39
N PRO A 312 -0.40 -10.94 7.79
CA PRO A 312 -0.01 -11.45 9.10
C PRO A 312 -0.50 -10.56 10.25
N SER A 313 -0.43 -11.07 11.48
CA SER A 313 -0.74 -10.26 12.65
C SER A 313 0.16 -9.02 12.74
N ALA A 314 -0.33 -7.93 13.35
CA ALA A 314 0.48 -6.71 13.57
C ALA A 314 1.80 -7.00 14.31
N MET A 315 1.79 -7.96 15.25
CA MET A 315 3.00 -8.40 15.95
C MET A 315 3.99 -9.10 15.00
N THR A 316 3.49 -9.93 14.09
CA THR A 316 4.32 -10.58 13.06
C THR A 316 4.94 -9.53 12.13
N ILE A 317 4.15 -8.57 11.65
CA ILE A 317 4.61 -7.46 10.82
C ILE A 317 5.67 -6.63 11.55
N PHE A 318 5.46 -6.35 12.84
CA PHE A 318 6.44 -5.68 13.68
C PHE A 318 7.74 -6.46 13.77
N SER A 319 7.70 -7.77 14.01
CA SER A 319 8.91 -8.61 14.03
C SER A 319 9.63 -8.64 12.67
N ILE A 320 8.90 -8.62 11.56
CA ILE A 320 9.47 -8.54 10.21
C ILE A 320 10.19 -7.21 10.02
N ILE A 321 9.49 -6.09 10.21
CA ILE A 321 10.02 -4.73 9.95
C ILE A 321 11.07 -4.33 10.99
N CYS A 322 11.06 -4.86 12.21
CA CYS A 322 12.05 -4.52 13.23
C CYS A 322 13.17 -5.58 13.36
N SER A 323 13.24 -6.54 12.44
CA SER A 323 14.34 -7.51 12.40
C SER A 323 15.67 -6.81 12.09
N ILE A 324 16.76 -7.31 12.69
CA ILE A 324 18.12 -6.78 12.50
C ILE A 324 18.55 -6.91 11.02
N ASP A 325 18.12 -7.97 10.34
CA ASP A 325 18.32 -8.16 8.92
C ASP A 325 17.00 -8.42 8.19
N THR A 326 17.07 -8.52 6.86
CA THR A 326 15.92 -8.65 5.96
C THR A 326 15.53 -10.10 5.68
N SER A 327 16.14 -11.10 6.32
CA SER A 327 15.88 -12.51 6.04
C SER A 327 14.42 -12.90 6.30
N LEU A 328 13.85 -12.44 7.42
CA LEU A 328 12.45 -12.66 7.75
C LEU A 328 11.51 -11.92 6.79
N ALA A 329 11.89 -10.75 6.28
CA ALA A 329 11.09 -10.05 5.26
C ALA A 329 11.08 -10.82 3.93
N MET A 330 12.21 -11.43 3.55
CA MET A 330 12.29 -12.24 2.35
C MET A 330 11.39 -13.49 2.38
N THR A 331 11.05 -14.03 3.55
CA THR A 331 10.11 -15.16 3.62
C THR A 331 8.67 -14.79 3.24
N TYR A 332 8.33 -13.49 3.22
CA TYR A 332 7.01 -12.98 2.81
C TYR A 332 7.02 -12.40 1.41
N TYR A 333 8.19 -12.37 0.75
CA TYR A 333 8.40 -11.69 -0.51
C TYR A 333 7.42 -12.12 -1.61
N ASP A 334 7.32 -13.42 -1.88
CA ASP A 334 6.44 -13.96 -2.92
C ASP A 334 4.96 -13.73 -2.61
N ASN A 335 4.57 -13.85 -1.34
CA ASN A 335 3.20 -13.62 -0.90
C ASN A 335 2.80 -12.15 -1.06
N ILE A 336 3.69 -11.22 -0.72
CA ILE A 336 3.47 -9.78 -0.88
C ILE A 336 3.35 -9.43 -2.36
N ARG A 337 4.29 -9.89 -3.19
CA ARG A 337 4.27 -9.69 -4.63
C ARG A 337 2.99 -10.24 -5.26
N SER A 338 2.64 -11.49 -4.97
CA SER A 338 1.41 -12.12 -5.47
C SER A 338 0.15 -11.40 -4.99
N GLY A 339 0.16 -10.87 -3.76
CA GLY A 339 -0.94 -10.06 -3.25
C GLY A 339 -1.11 -8.75 -4.00
N ILE A 340 -0.02 -8.04 -4.28
CA ILE A 340 -0.01 -6.78 -5.06
C ILE A 340 -0.47 -7.03 -6.51
N GLU A 341 -0.04 -8.13 -7.14
CA GLU A 341 -0.45 -8.49 -8.50
C GLU A 341 -1.97 -8.68 -8.66
N LYS A 342 -2.68 -8.98 -7.56
CA LYS A 342 -4.14 -9.14 -7.50
C LYS A 342 -4.88 -7.85 -7.18
N MET A 343 -4.17 -6.78 -6.80
CA MET A 343 -4.77 -5.50 -6.42
C MET A 343 -5.27 -4.73 -7.64
N VAL A 344 -6.33 -3.96 -7.40
CA VAL A 344 -6.87 -3.03 -8.39
C VAL A 344 -5.83 -1.94 -8.65
N GLY A 345 -5.62 -1.59 -9.91
CA GLY A 345 -4.60 -0.62 -10.30
C GLY A 345 -3.21 -1.22 -10.57
N TYR A 346 -2.94 -2.49 -10.22
CA TYR A 346 -1.65 -3.13 -10.49
C TYR A 346 -1.25 -3.04 -11.96
N LYS A 347 -2.18 -3.35 -12.88
CA LYS A 347 -1.92 -3.33 -14.33
C LYS A 347 -1.38 -1.99 -14.84
N LYS A 348 -1.85 -0.87 -14.27
CA LYS A 348 -1.39 0.48 -14.65
C LYS A 348 0.10 0.68 -14.33
N ARG A 349 0.61 -0.03 -13.33
CA ARG A 349 1.94 0.17 -12.73
C ARG A 349 2.81 -1.10 -12.73
N ALA A 350 2.41 -2.10 -13.50
CA ALA A 350 2.98 -3.44 -13.44
C ALA A 350 4.48 -3.40 -13.76
N ASP A 351 4.90 -2.59 -14.73
CA ASP A 351 6.30 -2.49 -15.13
C ASP A 351 7.18 -1.98 -13.98
N SER A 352 6.84 -0.82 -13.39
CA SER A 352 7.58 -0.23 -12.27
C SER A 352 7.62 -1.13 -11.04
N ILE A 353 6.51 -1.81 -10.73
CA ILE A 353 6.43 -2.75 -9.60
C ILE A 353 7.28 -3.99 -9.87
N ASN A 354 7.22 -4.55 -11.07
CA ASN A 354 8.01 -5.72 -11.44
C ASN A 354 9.51 -5.40 -11.49
N GLU A 355 9.89 -4.21 -11.95
CA GLU A 355 11.27 -3.74 -11.92
C GLU A 355 11.79 -3.59 -10.50
N TYR A 356 10.98 -3.07 -9.56
CA TYR A 356 11.32 -3.01 -8.15
C TYR A 356 11.65 -4.38 -7.58
N PHE A 357 10.76 -5.35 -7.79
CA PHE A 357 10.92 -6.70 -7.28
C PHE A 357 12.13 -7.40 -7.92
N LYS A 358 12.30 -7.30 -9.24
CA LYS A 358 13.51 -7.79 -9.93
C LYS A 358 14.80 -7.15 -9.38
N TYR A 359 14.75 -5.85 -9.08
CA TYR A 359 15.88 -5.15 -8.49
C TYR A 359 16.21 -5.71 -7.11
N VAL A 360 15.22 -5.92 -6.25
CA VAL A 360 15.42 -6.53 -4.93
C VAL A 360 15.98 -7.95 -5.03
N GLU A 361 15.40 -8.80 -5.89
CA GLU A 361 15.85 -10.17 -6.15
C GLU A 361 17.30 -10.25 -6.63
N SER A 362 17.74 -9.28 -7.44
CA SER A 362 19.09 -9.25 -7.99
C SER A 362 20.19 -9.11 -6.93
N GLY A 363 19.84 -8.62 -5.73
CA GLY A 363 20.81 -8.33 -4.66
C GLY A 363 21.79 -7.20 -4.98
N ILE A 364 21.56 -6.45 -6.08
CA ILE A 364 22.44 -5.35 -6.50
C ILE A 364 22.51 -4.28 -5.42
N GLN A 365 23.72 -4.06 -4.92
CA GLN A 365 24.02 -2.97 -4.00
C GLN A 365 24.40 -1.71 -4.79
N CYS A 366 23.58 -0.67 -4.69
CA CYS A 366 23.87 0.63 -5.28
C CYS A 366 24.74 1.49 -4.37
N SER A 367 25.49 2.40 -4.98
CA SER A 367 26.18 3.47 -4.26
C SER A 367 25.18 4.25 -3.40
N PRO A 368 25.54 4.66 -2.17
CA PRO A 368 24.71 5.58 -1.40
C PRO A 368 24.72 7.00 -2.00
N ASP A 369 25.66 7.32 -2.91
CA ASP A 369 25.65 8.55 -3.68
C ASP A 369 24.48 8.53 -4.67
N MET A 370 23.43 9.29 -4.35
CA MET A 370 22.19 9.36 -5.13
C MET A 370 22.48 9.78 -6.59
N GLU A 371 23.43 10.69 -6.79
CA GLU A 371 23.69 11.26 -8.11
C GLU A 371 24.28 10.24 -9.08
N VAL A 372 25.14 9.35 -8.58
CA VAL A 372 25.77 8.31 -9.39
C VAL A 372 24.73 7.42 -10.05
N ASN A 373 23.67 7.07 -9.33
CA ASN A 373 22.67 6.12 -9.82
C ASN A 373 21.60 6.82 -10.67
N TRP A 374 21.14 8.01 -10.24
CA TRP A 374 20.10 8.75 -10.95
C TRP A 374 20.60 9.32 -12.29
N TYR A 375 21.81 9.91 -12.36
CA TYR A 375 22.33 10.45 -13.63
C TYR A 375 22.76 9.36 -14.63
N LYS A 376 23.20 8.20 -14.16
CA LYS A 376 23.47 7.05 -15.05
C LYS A 376 22.18 6.57 -15.72
N THR A 377 21.10 6.51 -14.95
CA THR A 377 19.80 6.07 -15.44
C THR A 377 19.19 7.10 -16.40
N ASP A 378 19.32 8.40 -16.14
CA ASP A 378 18.85 9.46 -17.05
C ASP A 378 19.48 9.36 -18.45
N LYS A 379 20.78 9.04 -18.53
CA LYS A 379 21.44 8.78 -19.83
C LYS A 379 20.91 7.54 -20.56
N GLN A 380 20.31 6.60 -19.83
CA GLN A 380 19.68 5.40 -20.39
C GLN A 380 18.19 5.62 -20.68
N MET A 381 17.51 6.46 -19.90
CA MET A 381 16.08 6.80 -20.00
C MET A 381 15.78 7.96 -20.94
N GLY A 382 16.77 8.74 -21.39
CA GLY A 382 16.62 9.71 -22.49
C GLY A 382 16.18 9.11 -23.84
N ALA A 383 15.85 7.81 -23.88
CA ALA A 383 15.22 7.10 -24.99
C ALA A 383 13.74 6.70 -24.72
N LEU A 384 13.16 7.05 -23.56
CA LEU A 384 11.83 6.59 -23.11
C LEU A 384 10.88 7.71 -22.63
N ILE A 385 11.29 8.99 -22.66
CA ILE A 385 10.42 10.16 -22.41
C ILE A 385 10.29 10.98 -23.69
#